data_AF-A0A524MHV3-F1
#
_entry.id   AF-A0A524MHV3-F1
#
_cell.length_a   1.000
_cell.length_b   1.000
_cell.length_c   1.000
_cell.angle_alpha   90.00
_cell.angle_beta   90.00
_cell.angle_gamma   90.00
#
_symmetry.space_group_name_H-M   'P 1'
#
loop_
_entity.id
_entity.type
_entity.pdbx_description
1 polymer ?
#
loop_
_entity_poly.entity_id
_entity_poly.type
_entity_poly.pdbx_seq_one_letter_code
_entity_poly.pdbx_strand_id
1 'polypeptide(L)' 'MKLFADLAYGTNLGPFPMIAWVGFFTYAVILAAALLAAGRKWSKHLRRVPPRVHRILGILALILATLHLLMGVSAYV' A
#
# COMPACT_ATOMS: atom_id res chain seq x y z
N MET A 1 2.01 -21.58 1.31
CA MET A 1 0.90 -20.68 0.97
C MET A 1 -0.11 -20.54 2.09
N LYS A 2 -0.37 -21.60 2.87
CA LYS A 2 -1.24 -21.60 4.05
C LYS A 2 -1.05 -20.41 5.02
N LEU A 3 0.20 -20.05 5.36
CA LEU A 3 0.48 -18.89 6.23
C LEU A 3 -0.06 -17.56 5.68
N PHE A 4 0.04 -17.31 4.36
CA PHE A 4 -0.46 -16.07 3.78
C PHE A 4 -2.00 -16.06 3.68
N ALA A 5 -2.62 -17.22 3.46
CA ALA A 5 -4.08 -17.37 3.47
C ALA A 5 -4.65 -17.19 4.89
N ASP A 6 -3.99 -17.79 5.90
CA ASP A 6 -4.35 -17.63 7.31
C ASP A 6 -4.13 -16.18 7.77
N LEU A 7 -3.07 -15.51 7.30
CA LEU A 7 -2.89 -14.09 7.57
C LEU A 7 -3.97 -13.25 6.86
N ALA A 8 -4.34 -13.61 5.63
CA ALA A 8 -5.31 -12.89 4.82
C ALA A 8 -6.72 -12.91 5.41
N TYR A 9 -7.19 -14.08 5.83
CA TYR A 9 -8.58 -14.30 6.24
C TYR A 9 -8.73 -14.74 7.70
N GLY A 10 -7.70 -15.34 8.30
CA GLY A 10 -7.71 -15.77 9.70
C GLY A 10 -7.41 -14.65 10.69
N THR A 11 -6.82 -13.54 10.24
CA THR A 11 -6.63 -12.34 11.06
C THR A 11 -7.61 -11.25 10.63
N ASN A 12 -8.55 -10.92 11.51
CA ASN A 12 -9.49 -9.82 11.30
C ASN A 12 -9.11 -8.64 12.20
N LEU A 13 -9.14 -7.43 11.63
CA LEU A 13 -9.01 -6.20 12.38
C LEU A 13 -10.34 -5.45 12.28
N GLY A 14 -11.17 -5.55 13.32
CA GLY A 14 -12.56 -5.10 13.26
C GLY A 14 -13.39 -5.94 12.30
N PRO A 15 -14.24 -5.34 11.44
CA PRO A 15 -15.16 -6.09 10.58
C PRO A 15 -14.51 -6.61 9.27
N PHE A 16 -13.26 -6.23 8.98
CA PHE A 16 -12.61 -6.55 7.72
C PHE A 16 -11.41 -7.49 7.90
N PRO A 17 -11.19 -8.41 6.94
CA PRO A 17 -10.02 -9.28 6.94
C PRO A 17 -8.74 -8.48 6.68
N MET A 18 -7.60 -8.97 7.18
CA MET A 18 -6.30 -8.30 7.03
C MET A 18 -5.99 -7.98 5.57
N ILE A 19 -6.34 -8.86 4.62
CA ILE A 19 -6.12 -8.61 3.19
C ILE A 19 -6.77 -7.31 2.72
N ALA A 20 -7.98 -6.98 3.21
CA ALA A 20 -8.69 -5.75 2.85
C ALA A 20 -7.97 -4.52 3.41
N TRP A 21 -7.50 -4.60 4.67
CA TRP A 21 -6.71 -3.52 5.28
C TRP A 21 -5.39 -3.28 4.56
N VAL A 22 -4.64 -4.34 4.28
CA VAL A 22 -3.38 -4.25 3.53
C VAL A 22 -3.63 -3.65 2.14
N GLY A 23 -4.71 -4.05 1.46
CA GLY A 23 -5.13 -3.45 0.19
C GLY A 23 -5.40 -1.95 0.32
N PHE A 24 -6.21 -1.55 1.31
CA PHE A 24 -6.54 -0.15 1.56
C PHE A 24 -5.28 0.71 1.79
N PHE A 25 -4.37 0.25 2.65
CA PHE A 25 -3.10 0.95 2.89
C PHE A 25 -2.23 1.01 1.64
N THR A 26 -2.17 -0.07 0.86
CA THR A 26 -1.44 -0.10 -0.42
C THR A 26 -1.93 1.02 -1.34
N TYR A 27 -3.24 1.07 -1.59
CA TYR A 27 -3.83 2.09 -2.47
C TYR A 27 -3.68 3.50 -1.92
N ALA A 28 -3.80 3.69 -0.59
CA ALA A 28 -3.59 4.99 0.04
C ALA A 28 -2.15 5.50 -0.16
N VAL A 29 -1.14 4.63 0.00
CA VAL A 29 0.27 5.00 -0.20
C VAL A 29 0.56 5.29 -1.67
N ILE A 30 0.03 4.49 -2.60
CA ILE A 30 0.15 4.74 -4.05
C ILE A 30 -0.47 6.09 -4.41
N LEU A 31 -1.67 6.37 -3.91
CA LEU A 31 -2.36 7.63 -4.15
C LEU A 31 -1.55 8.81 -3.57
N ALA A 32 -1.02 8.70 -2.36
CA ALA A 32 -0.17 9.73 -1.77
C ALA A 32 1.10 9.99 -2.59
N ALA A 33 1.74 8.92 -3.09
CA ALA A 33 2.92 9.04 -3.97
C ALA A 33 2.56 9.76 -5.28
N ALA A 34 1.43 9.40 -5.89
CA ALA A 34 0.94 10.01 -7.12
C ALA A 34 0.55 11.48 -6.94
N LEU A 35 -0.18 11.81 -5.86
CA LEU A 35 -0.54 13.18 -5.50
C LEU A 35 0.70 14.03 -5.23
N LEU A 36 1.72 13.48 -4.57
CA LEU A 36 2.97 14.20 -4.35
C LEU A 36 3.68 14.52 -5.67
N ALA A 37 3.71 13.57 -6.62
CA ALA A 37 4.31 13.78 -7.93
C ALA A 37 3.52 14.80 -8.78
N ALA A 38 2.19 14.66 -8.86
CA ALA A 38 1.33 15.56 -9.62
C ALA A 38 1.25 16.96 -8.99
N GLY A 39 1.03 17.02 -7.68
CA GLY A 39 0.84 18.24 -6.92
C GLY A 39 2.07 19.13 -6.82
N ARG A 40 3.28 18.58 -7.04
CA ARG A 40 4.52 19.37 -7.16
C ARG A 40 4.44 20.44 -8.25
N LYS A 41 3.70 20.21 -9.34
CA LYS A 41 3.52 21.24 -10.39
C LYS A 41 2.67 22.42 -9.91
N TRP A 42 1.71 22.18 -9.03
CA TRP A 42 0.67 23.16 -8.68
C TRP A 42 0.88 23.83 -7.31
N SER A 43 1.54 23.17 -6.37
CA SER A 43 1.70 23.65 -4.99
C SER A 43 3.15 23.94 -4.63
N LYS A 44 3.42 25.18 -4.18
CA LYS A 44 4.73 25.59 -3.65
C LYS A 44 5.14 24.77 -2.41
N HIS A 45 4.18 24.34 -1.59
CA HIS A 45 4.43 23.52 -0.41
C HIS A 45 4.93 22.12 -0.78
N LEU A 46 4.30 21.49 -1.79
CA LEU A 46 4.69 20.16 -2.25
C LEU A 46 6.04 20.15 -2.99
N ARG A 47 6.45 21.26 -3.61
CA ARG A 47 7.80 21.40 -4.17
C ARG A 47 8.90 21.33 -3.12
N ARG A 48 8.63 21.83 -1.90
CA ARG A 48 9.58 21.78 -0.78
C ARG A 48 9.74 20.38 -0.19
N VAL A 49 8.79 19.48 -0.44
CA VAL A 49 8.91 18.09 0.02
C VAL A 49 10.09 17.43 -0.70
N PRO A 50 11.08 16.91 0.02
CA PRO A 50 12.28 16.37 -0.60
C PRO A 50 11.96 15.10 -1.40
N PRO A 51 12.63 14.88 -2.55
CA PRO A 51 12.34 13.76 -3.45
C PRO A 51 12.48 12.39 -2.78
N ARG A 52 13.27 12.29 -1.70
CA ARG A 52 13.37 11.09 -0.87
C ARG A 52 12.02 10.60 -0.33
N VAL A 53 11.08 11.50 -0.05
CA VAL A 53 9.75 11.14 0.46
C VAL A 53 8.96 10.36 -0.58
N HIS A 54 8.96 10.83 -1.84
CA HIS A 54 8.32 10.10 -2.93
C HIS A 54 8.96 8.72 -3.13
N ARG A 55 10.30 8.63 -3.05
CA ARG A 55 11.01 7.35 -3.14
C ARG A 55 10.62 6.38 -2.02
N ILE A 56 10.55 6.87 -0.77
CA ILE A 56 10.13 6.06 0.39
C ILE A 56 8.69 5.57 0.22
N LEU A 57 7.77 6.46 -0.20
CA LEU A 57 6.38 6.08 -0.48
C LEU A 57 6.30 5.02 -1.59
N GLY A 58 7.10 5.15 -2.65
CA GLY A 58 7.18 4.16 -3.72
C GLY A 58 7.67 2.79 -3.24
N ILE A 59 8.71 2.76 -2.40
CA ILE A 59 9.23 1.51 -1.82
C ILE A 59 8.18 0.87 -0.90
N LEU A 60 7.52 1.66 -0.04
CA LEU A 60 6.46 1.17 0.83
C LEU A 60 5.28 0.62 0.02
N ALA A 61 4.84 1.33 -1.03
CA ALA A 61 3.80 0.86 -1.92
C ALA A 61 4.17 -0.48 -2.57
N LEU A 62 5.42 -0.64 -3.02
CA LEU A 62 5.87 -1.88 -3.64
C LEU A 62 5.85 -3.06 -2.67
N ILE A 63 6.34 -2.86 -1.44
CA ILE A 63 6.34 -3.88 -0.39
C ILE A 63 4.90 -4.28 -0.05
N LEU A 64 4.02 -3.31 0.20
CA LEU A 64 2.62 -3.55 0.54
C LEU A 64 1.87 -4.23 -0.61
N ALA A 65 2.07 -3.79 -1.85
CA ALA A 65 1.47 -4.41 -3.03
C ALA A 65 1.92 -5.86 -3.21
N THR A 66 3.21 -6.14 -2.97
CA THR A 66 3.74 -7.51 -3.02
C THR A 66 3.08 -8.39 -1.96
N LEU A 67 2.97 -7.91 -0.71
CA LEU A 67 2.28 -8.64 0.35
C LEU A 67 0.80 -8.86 0.04
N HIS A 68 0.10 -7.83 -0.44
CA HIS A 68 -1.29 -7.91 -0.83
C HIS A 68 -1.52 -8.92 -1.95
N LEU A 69 -0.63 -8.92 -2.95
CA LEU A 69 -0.66 -9.89 -4.05
C LEU A 69 -0.43 -11.31 -3.54
N LEU A 70 0.58 -11.54 -2.70
CA LEU A 70 0.86 -12.87 -2.12
C LEU A 70 -0.34 -13.39 -1.32
N MET A 71 -0.95 -12.54 -0.51
CA MET A 71 -2.17 -12.86 0.25
C MET A 71 -3.33 -13.21 -0.69
N GLY A 72 -3.55 -12.42 -1.73
CA GLY A 72 -4.61 -12.66 -2.71
C GLY A 72 -4.39 -13.96 -3.49
N VAL A 73 -3.19 -14.20 -4.01
CA VAL A 73 -2.85 -15.43 -4.74
C VAL A 73 -2.98 -16.65 -3.84
N SER A 74 -2.58 -16.56 -2.57
CA SER A 74 -2.73 -17.67 -1.61
C SER A 74 -4.17 -18.02 -1.27
N ALA A 75 -5.15 -17.19 -1.64
CA ALA A 75 -6.56 -17.53 -1.52
C ALA A 75 -7.00 -18.56 -2.57
N TYR A 76 -6.29 -18.63 -3.70
CA TYR A 76 -6.64 -19.46 -4.86
C TYR A 76 -5.70 -20.66 -5.07
N VAL A 77 -4.58 -20.73 -4.33
CA VAL A 77 -3.55 -21.78 -4.40
C VAL A 77 -3.25 -22.33 -3.02
#